data_AF-A0A0F9T094-F1
#
_entry.id   AF-A0A0F9T094-F1
#
_cell.length_a   1.000
_cell.length_b   1.000
_cell.length_c   1.000
_cell.angle_alpha   90.00
_cell.angle_beta   90.00
_cell.angle_gamma   90.00
#
_symmetry.space_group_name_H-M   'P 1'
#
loop_
_entity.id
_entity.type
_entity.pdbx_description
1 polymer ?
#
loop_
_entity_poly.entity_id
_entity_poly.type
_entity_poly.pdbx_seq_one_letter_code
_entity_poly.pdbx_strand_id
1 'polypeptide(L)' 'MPKKIEFQKALGDLLNRESMENESDTPDWILAQYLQSCLAVWNVATQQREKWYGRDPRPTRTEAGL' A
#
# COMPACT_ATOMS: atom_id res chain seq x y z
N MET A 1 8.40 -14.18 -8.60
CA MET A 1 7.41 -14.08 -7.51
C MET A 1 6.69 -12.73 -7.63
N PRO A 2 5.40 -12.60 -7.27
CA PRO A 2 4.67 -11.36 -7.48
C PRO A 2 5.15 -10.22 -6.55
N LYS A 3 5.33 -9.01 -7.10
CA LYS A 3 5.90 -7.81 -6.44
C LYS A 3 5.27 -7.42 -5.10
N LYS A 4 3.99 -7.77 -4.88
CA LYS A 4 3.30 -7.50 -3.60
C LYS A 4 3.86 -8.30 -2.42
N ILE A 5 4.29 -9.54 -2.67
CA ILE A 5 4.85 -10.42 -1.64
C ILE A 5 6.22 -9.88 -1.20
N GLU A 6 7.03 -9.41 -2.16
CA GLU A 6 8.34 -8.78 -1.88
C GLU A 6 8.21 -7.55 -0.98
N PHE A 7 7.20 -6.70 -1.24
CA PHE A 7 6.97 -5.50 -0.42
C PHE A 7 6.52 -5.84 1.00
N GLN A 8 5.56 -6.76 1.17
CA GLN A 8 5.10 -7.15 2.51
C GLN A 8 6.24 -7.76 3.33
N LYS A 9 7.05 -8.62 2.71
CA LYS A 9 8.21 -9.22 3.37
C LYS A 9 9.23 -8.15 3.79
N ALA A 10 9.61 -7.27 2.87
CA ALA A 10 10.56 -6.20 3.18
C ALA A 10 10.05 -5.25 4.28
N LEU A 11 8.74 -4.99 4.31
CA LEU A 11 8.11 -4.21 5.37
C LEU A 11 8.12 -4.94 6.71
N GLY A 12 7.85 -6.25 6.74
CA GLY A 12 7.97 -7.08 7.94
C GLY A 12 9.41 -7.11 8.48
N ASP A 13 10.39 -7.30 7.59
CA ASP A 13 11.81 -7.29 7.96
C ASP A 13 12.23 -5.92 8.55
N LEU A 14 11.68 -4.81 8.01
CA LEU A 14 11.90 -3.46 8.54
C LEU A 14 11.29 -3.27 9.93
N LEU A 15 10.03 -3.63 10.11
CA LEU A 15 9.32 -3.48 11.38
C LEU A 15 10.02 -4.25 12.50
N ASN A 16 10.43 -5.48 12.21
CA ASN A 16 11.18 -6.31 13.13
C ASN A 16 12.51 -5.68 13.54
N ARG A 17 13.28 -5.19 12.55
CA ARG A 17 14.59 -4.58 12.79
C ARG A 17 14.51 -3.32 13.64
N GLU A 18 13.50 -2.50 13.41
CA GLU A 18 13.34 -1.21 14.10
C GLU A 18 12.54 -1.35 15.41
N SER A 19 11.98 -2.54 15.69
CA SER A 19 11.15 -2.82 16.87
C SER A 19 10.06 -1.75 17.08
N MET A 20 9.38 -1.39 15.98
CA MET A 20 8.47 -0.24 15.91
C MET A 20 7.18 -0.41 16.72
N GLU A 21 6.82 -1.65 17.03
CA GLU A 21 5.66 -2.00 17.86
C GLU A 21 6.06 -3.22 18.70
N ASN A 22 6.03 -3.08 20.02
CA ASN A 22 6.44 -4.14 20.97
C ASN A 22 5.40 -4.35 22.08
N GLU A 23 4.27 -3.64 22.04
CA GLU A 23 3.27 -3.68 23.12
C GLU A 23 2.26 -4.81 22.91
N SER A 24 2.01 -5.20 21.66
CA SER A 24 0.96 -6.16 21.31
C SER A 24 1.40 -7.62 21.28
N ASP A 25 2.70 -7.91 21.36
CA ASP A 25 3.31 -9.23 21.08
C ASP A 25 2.88 -9.83 19.72
N THR A 26 2.45 -8.99 18.78
CA THR A 26 2.02 -9.44 17.46
C THR A 26 3.23 -9.69 16.56
N PRO A 27 3.30 -10.83 15.85
CA PRO A 27 4.34 -11.04 14.84
C PRO A 27 4.36 -9.94 13.76
N ASP A 28 5.54 -9.39 13.47
CA ASP A 28 5.73 -8.25 12.54
C ASP A 28 5.14 -8.46 11.14
N TRP A 29 5.07 -9.70 10.67
CA TRP A 29 4.49 -10.01 9.36
C TRP A 29 2.98 -9.73 9.29
N ILE A 30 2.27 -9.77 10.43
CA ILE A 30 0.85 -9.39 10.55
C ILE A 30 0.72 -7.87 10.48
N LEU A 31 1.58 -7.13 11.19
CA LEU A 31 1.61 -5.67 11.12
C LEU A 31 1.93 -5.18 9.69
N ALA A 32 2.88 -5.83 9.01
CA ALA A 32 3.17 -5.56 7.61
C ALA A 32 1.96 -5.80 6.69
N GLN A 33 1.20 -6.88 6.93
CA GLN A 33 -0.03 -7.19 6.18
C GLN A 33 -1.10 -6.11 6.40
N TYR A 34 -1.28 -5.65 7.63
CA TYR A 34 -2.20 -4.58 7.98
C TYR A 34 -1.83 -3.28 7.26
N LEU A 35 -0.58 -2.83 7.38
CA LEU A 35 -0.09 -1.60 6.74
C LEU A 35 -0.19 -1.67 5.22
N GLN A 36 0.11 -2.81 4.60
CA GLN A 36 -0.09 -3.01 3.16
C GLN A 36 -1.57 -2.87 2.78
N SER A 37 -2.48 -3.35 3.61
CA SER A 37 -3.93 -3.22 3.39
C SER A 37 -4.37 -1.76 3.50
N CYS A 38 -3.82 -0.99 4.45
CA CYS A 38 -4.05 0.45 4.54
C CYS A 38 -3.62 1.18 3.26
N LEU A 39 -2.46 0.83 2.68
CA LEU A 39 -2.00 1.41 1.41
C LEU A 39 -2.92 1.06 0.23
N ALA A 40 -3.48 -0.16 0.22
CA ALA A 40 -4.45 -0.55 -0.80
C ALA A 40 -5.74 0.27 -0.71
N VAL A 41 -6.27 0.48 0.50
CA VAL A 41 -7.44 1.35 0.74
C VAL A 41 -7.12 2.80 0.40
N TRP A 42 -5.91 3.27 0.73
CA TRP A 42 -5.46 4.61 0.38
C TRP A 42 -5.49 4.86 -1.13
N ASN A 43 -5.06 3.89 -1.95
CA ASN A 43 -5.15 4.01 -3.41
C ASN A 43 -6.59 4.22 -3.89
N VAL A 44 -7.58 3.58 -3.26
CA VAL A 44 -9.00 3.82 -3.56
C VAL A 44 -9.42 5.23 -3.14
N ALA A 45 -9.02 5.68 -1.95
CA ALA A 45 -9.30 7.03 -1.46
C ALA A 45 -8.70 8.12 -2.38
N THR A 46 -7.51 7.89 -2.95
CA THR A 46 -6.91 8.86 -3.89
C THR A 46 -7.74 9.04 -5.17
N GLN A 47 -8.48 8.03 -5.62
CA GLN A 47 -9.41 8.19 -6.75
C GLN A 47 -10.61 9.06 -6.39
N GLN A 48 -11.13 8.94 -5.16
CA GLN A 48 -12.17 9.83 -4.64
C GLN A 48 -11.66 11.27 -4.50
N ARG A 49 -10.38 11.44 -4.15
CA ARG A 49 -9.71 12.74 -4.10
C ARG A 49 -9.65 13.42 -5.47
N GLU A 50 -9.40 12.68 -6.56
CA GLU A 50 -9.44 13.27 -7.90
C GLU A 50 -10.82 13.87 -8.22
N LYS A 51 -11.90 13.17 -7.84
CA LYS A 51 -13.27 13.68 -7.95
C LYS A 51 -13.48 14.97 -7.16
N TRP A 52 -12.92 15.07 -5.94
CA TRP A 52 -13.00 16.29 -5.12
C TRP A 52 -12.36 17.51 -5.80
N TYR A 53 -11.21 17.31 -6.46
CA TYR A 53 -10.54 18.37 -7.22
C TYR A 53 -11.19 18.68 -8.58
N GLY A 54 -12.32 18.06 -8.92
CA GLY A 54 -12.98 18.22 -10.22
C GLY A 54 -12.17 17.63 -11.38
N ARG A 55 -11.21 16.74 -11.11
CA ARG A 55 -10.44 16.04 -12.13
C ARG A 55 -11.17 14.77 -12.52
N ASP A 56 -11.03 14.40 -13.78
CA ASP A 56 -11.58 13.13 -14.27
C ASP A 56 -10.78 11.96 -13.67
N PRO A 57 -11.40 11.04 -12.92
CA PRO A 57 -10.70 9.89 -12.36
C PRO A 57 -10.30 8.86 -13.42
N ARG A 58 -10.70 9.03 -14.68
CA ARG A 58 -10.19 8.22 -15.78
C ARG A 58 -8.68 8.45 -15.87
N PRO A 59 -7.84 7.40 -15.77
CA PRO A 59 -6.46 7.54 -16.19
C PRO A 59 -6.51 8.09 -17.62
N THR A 60 -5.84 9.22 -17.85
CA THR A 60 -5.59 9.68 -19.21
C THR A 60 -5.10 8.47 -19.98
N ARG A 61 -5.79 8.11 -21.06
CA ARG A 61 -5.42 6.98 -21.91
C ARG A 61 -4.03 7.29 -22.45
N THR A 62 -2.98 6.80 -21.77
CA THR A 62 -1.64 6.76 -22.34
C THR A 62 -1.70 5.69 -23.41
N GLU A 63 -1.98 6.16 -24.62
CA GLU A 63 -1.76 5.57 -25.94
C GLU A 63 -1.38 4.08 -25.91
N ALA A 64 -2.40 3.22 -26.06
CA ALA A 64 -2.21 2.04 -26.89
C ALA A 64 -2.18 2.52 -28.35
N GLY A 65 -1.00 2.54 -28.95
CA GLY A 65 -0.83 2.71 -30.40
C GLY A 65 0.39 3.53 -30.81
N LEU A 66 1.56 2.87 -30.83
CA LEU A 66 2.46 2.70 -32.00
C LEU A 66 3.52 1.64 -31.66
#